data_AF-A0A9P4I4S1-F1
#
_entry.id   AF-A0A9P4I4S1-F1
#
_cell.length_a   1.000
_cell.length_b   1.000
_cell.length_c   1.000
_cell.angle_alpha   90.00
_cell.angle_beta   90.00
_cell.angle_gamma   90.00
#
_symmetry.space_group_name_H-M   'P 1'
#
loop_
_entity.id
_entity.type
_entity.pdbx_description
1 polymer ?
#
loop_
_entity_poly.entity_id
_entity_poly.type
_entity_poly.pdbx_seq_one_letter_code
_entity_poly.pdbx_strand_id
1 'polypeptide(L)'
;MALAKHVDPEELMKTLHGAPYSRRGKHSRLGPATSLTPYSSRYAIAAPSKHIIPKGGAPSDAVAQMIRDELDLDGRPNLNLASFVGTYMDKEAERLMIENLSKNMSDADEYPAMMDIHSRCVSIIAHLWGVQKGQTAVGTATTGSSEAIQLGGLALKQAWKERRQAAGKDTSKPNIIMGANAQVALEKFARYFDVEDRILPVTERSLYVLDPEAVLENLDENTIGVFVILGSTYTGTYENVEAISKVLDEYEAETGTWIPIHVDAAAATEYLLTTENEVDLSTWQPFVGKSLEKQHASLGVHILDGEKPERPMENGVHRAVC
;
A
#
# COMPACT_ATOMS: atom_id res chain seq x y z
N MET A 1 18.92 33.57 18.40
CA MET A 1 19.87 33.98 17.34
C MET A 1 19.21 33.69 16.00
N ALA A 2 18.98 34.72 15.18
CA ALA A 2 18.24 34.59 13.93
C ALA A 2 19.02 33.76 12.89
N LEU A 3 18.31 32.87 12.17
CA LEU A 3 18.83 31.83 11.29
C LEU A 3 19.24 32.29 9.87
N ALA A 4 19.35 33.58 9.61
CA ALA A 4 19.83 34.10 8.33
C ALA A 4 20.88 35.21 8.53
N LYS A 5 22.15 34.91 8.24
CA LYS A 5 23.26 35.89 8.29
C LYS A 5 23.32 36.84 7.09
N HIS A 6 22.47 36.62 6.09
CA HIS A 6 22.51 37.29 4.78
C HIS A 6 21.42 38.35 4.60
N VAL A 7 20.58 38.54 5.61
CA VAL A 7 19.51 39.55 5.60
C VAL A 7 19.62 40.34 6.88
N ASP A 8 20.00 41.61 6.78
CA ASP A 8 19.99 42.53 7.91
C ASP A 8 18.56 43.10 8.05
N PRO A 9 17.80 42.68 9.08
CA PRO A 9 16.43 43.16 9.28
C PRO A 9 16.38 44.67 9.60
N GLU A 10 17.43 45.26 10.17
CA GLU A 10 17.46 46.69 10.48
C GLU A 10 17.64 47.53 9.20
N GLU A 11 18.43 47.03 8.24
CA GLU A 11 18.59 47.65 6.92
C GLU A 11 17.27 47.65 6.13
N LEU A 12 16.55 46.53 6.15
CA LEU A 12 15.21 46.38 5.55
C LEU A 12 14.18 47.31 6.20
N MET A 13 14.18 47.43 7.52
CA MET A 13 13.27 48.33 8.23
C MET A 13 13.58 49.80 7.93
N LYS A 14 14.86 50.18 7.81
CA LYS A 14 15.27 51.54 7.40
C LYS A 14 14.82 51.87 5.98
N THR A 15 14.97 50.93 5.04
CA THR A 15 14.52 51.12 3.66
C THR A 15 13.00 51.23 3.55
N LEU A 16 12.25 50.55 4.42
CA LEU A 16 10.79 50.66 4.50
C LEU A 16 10.31 51.96 5.14
N HIS A 17 10.99 52.47 6.17
CA HIS A 17 10.61 53.73 6.84
C HIS A 17 10.77 54.97 5.94
N GLY A 18 11.68 54.93 4.95
CA GLY A 18 11.88 55.99 3.96
C GLY A 18 11.14 55.78 2.64
N ALA A 19 10.46 54.64 2.46
CA ALA A 19 9.69 54.37 1.25
C ALA A 19 8.43 55.25 1.26
N PRO A 20 8.17 56.05 0.20
CA PRO A 20 6.98 56.90 0.16
C PRO A 20 5.72 56.02 0.30
N TYR A 21 4.92 56.29 1.33
CA TYR A 21 3.64 55.63 1.63
C TYR A 21 2.61 55.68 0.48
N SER A 22 2.91 56.44 -0.57
CA SER A 22 2.36 56.19 -1.89
C SER A 22 3.37 56.60 -2.97
N ARG A 23 4.02 55.62 -3.60
CA ARG A 23 3.91 55.66 -5.05
C ARG A 23 2.45 55.35 -5.30
N ARG A 24 1.65 56.35 -5.71
CA ARG A 24 0.48 56.06 -6.54
C ARG A 24 1.01 55.11 -7.59
N GLY A 25 0.73 53.81 -7.44
CA GLY A 25 0.83 52.90 -8.55
C GLY A 25 0.11 53.62 -9.67
N LYS A 26 0.74 53.74 -10.84
CA LYS A 26 -0.01 54.16 -12.02
C LYS A 26 -1.30 53.38 -11.94
N HIS A 27 -2.43 54.06 -11.75
CA HIS A 27 -3.71 53.44 -11.96
C HIS A 27 -3.55 52.86 -13.35
N SER A 28 -3.38 51.53 -13.44
CA SER A 28 -3.68 50.84 -14.67
C SER A 28 -5.10 51.28 -14.88
N ARG A 29 -5.32 52.13 -15.91
CA ARG A 29 -6.66 52.36 -16.40
C ARG A 29 -7.23 50.96 -16.50
N LEU A 30 -8.23 50.66 -15.68
CA LEU A 30 -9.11 49.53 -15.93
C LEU A 30 -9.68 49.87 -17.31
N GLY A 31 -8.99 49.41 -18.35
CA GLY A 31 -9.55 49.29 -19.67
C GLY A 31 -10.83 48.48 -19.53
N PRO A 32 -11.77 48.62 -20.49
CA PRO A 32 -13.05 47.93 -20.43
C PRO A 32 -12.77 46.47 -20.06
N ALA A 33 -13.47 45.97 -19.03
CA ALA A 33 -13.26 44.65 -18.43
C ALA A 33 -13.12 43.61 -19.56
N THR A 34 -11.88 43.41 -19.97
CA THR A 34 -11.53 42.45 -20.98
C THR A 34 -11.50 41.20 -20.15
N SER A 35 -12.50 40.34 -20.37
CA SER A 35 -12.47 38.96 -19.92
C SER A 35 -11.15 38.38 -20.42
N LEU A 36 -10.10 38.50 -19.60
CA LEU A 36 -8.79 37.94 -19.86
C LEU A 36 -8.94 36.47 -19.54
N THR A 37 -9.50 35.72 -20.48
CA THR A 37 -9.41 34.28 -20.43
C THR A 37 -7.92 33.91 -20.44
N PRO A 38 -7.51 32.82 -19.79
CA PRO A 38 -6.14 32.29 -19.86
C PRO A 38 -5.54 32.32 -21.27
N TYR A 39 -6.37 32.02 -22.28
CA TYR A 39 -6.04 31.95 -23.70
C TYR A 39 -5.81 33.29 -24.40
N SER A 40 -6.31 34.39 -23.84
CA SER A 40 -6.07 35.75 -24.35
C SER A 40 -4.87 36.43 -23.71
N SER A 41 -4.25 35.77 -22.71
CA SER A 41 -3.09 36.27 -22.00
C SER A 41 -1.79 35.99 -22.76
N ARG A 42 -0.71 36.72 -22.43
CA ARG A 42 0.64 36.45 -22.96
C ARG A 42 1.13 35.03 -22.67
N TYR A 43 0.56 34.37 -21.67
CA TYR A 43 0.97 33.05 -21.25
C TYR A 43 0.46 31.97 -22.21
N ALA A 44 -0.57 32.24 -23.02
CA ALA A 44 -1.06 31.28 -24.03
C ALA A 44 -0.07 31.04 -25.19
N ILE A 45 0.90 31.94 -25.37
CA ILE A 45 1.85 31.92 -26.49
C ILE A 45 3.16 31.22 -26.09
N ALA A 46 3.41 31.05 -24.78
CA ALA A 46 4.66 30.50 -24.26
C ALA A 46 4.37 29.32 -23.34
N ALA A 47 4.97 28.17 -23.66
CA ALA A 47 4.87 27.00 -22.80
C ALA A 47 5.44 27.29 -21.40
N PRO A 48 4.90 26.65 -20.34
CA PRO A 48 5.47 26.74 -19.01
C PRO A 48 6.92 26.25 -19.02
N SER A 49 7.74 26.81 -18.12
CA SER A 49 9.14 26.42 -18.03
C SER A 49 9.25 24.95 -17.60
N LYS A 50 9.95 24.14 -18.38
CA LYS A 50 10.09 22.69 -18.15
C LYS A 50 11.28 22.31 -17.27
N HIS A 51 12.30 23.16 -17.19
CA HIS A 51 13.61 22.77 -16.64
C HIS A 51 14.18 23.75 -15.60
N ILE A 52 13.66 24.97 -15.53
CA ILE A 52 14.21 26.03 -14.68
C ILE A 52 13.08 26.84 -14.04
N ILE A 53 13.27 27.26 -12.79
CA ILE A 53 12.27 28.07 -12.08
C ILE A 53 12.08 29.41 -12.81
N PRO A 54 10.84 29.83 -13.13
CA PRO A 54 10.58 31.13 -13.75
C PRO A 54 11.05 32.29 -12.88
N LYS A 55 11.62 33.34 -13.48
CA LYS A 55 12.10 34.54 -12.77
C LYS A 55 10.99 35.43 -12.20
N GLY A 56 9.73 35.20 -12.58
CA GLY A 56 8.58 35.99 -12.16
C GLY A 56 7.32 35.14 -12.08
N GLY A 57 6.37 35.59 -11.26
CA GLY A 57 5.08 34.91 -11.10
C GLY A 57 4.18 35.04 -12.33
N ALA A 58 3.20 34.15 -12.40
CA ALA A 58 2.12 34.16 -13.37
C ALA A 58 0.75 34.16 -12.65
N PRO A 59 -0.32 34.68 -13.26
CA PRO A 59 -1.69 34.56 -12.75
C PRO A 59 -2.07 33.10 -12.53
N SER A 60 -2.70 32.81 -11.40
CA SER A 60 -3.02 31.43 -10.99
C SER A 60 -4.02 30.75 -11.92
N ASP A 61 -4.99 31.50 -12.45
CA ASP A 61 -5.98 31.02 -13.42
C ASP A 61 -5.34 30.61 -14.76
N ALA A 62 -4.38 31.39 -15.25
CA ALA A 62 -3.64 31.08 -16.47
C ALA A 62 -2.80 29.81 -16.32
N VAL A 63 -2.08 29.68 -15.21
CA VAL A 63 -1.26 28.48 -14.91
C VAL A 63 -2.16 27.25 -14.72
N ALA A 64 -3.25 27.38 -13.96
CA ALA A 64 -4.18 26.27 -13.74
C ALA A 64 -4.79 25.77 -15.06
N GLN A 65 -5.14 26.66 -15.98
CA GLN A 65 -5.67 26.25 -17.28
C GLN A 65 -4.62 25.53 -18.13
N MET A 66 -3.37 26.00 -18.15
CA MET A 66 -2.30 25.33 -18.90
C MET A 66 -2.01 23.93 -18.40
N ILE A 67 -1.97 23.76 -17.08
CA ILE A 67 -1.78 22.44 -16.48
C ILE A 67 -2.97 21.54 -16.81
N ARG A 68 -4.21 22.05 -16.75
CA ARG A 68 -5.39 21.28 -17.16
C ARG A 68 -5.31 20.83 -18.62
N ASP A 69 -4.99 21.73 -19.53
CA ASP A 69 -4.91 21.42 -20.97
C ASP A 69 -3.79 20.40 -21.27
N GLU A 70 -2.70 20.40 -20.49
CA GLU A 70 -1.63 19.40 -20.60
C GLU A 70 -2.06 18.04 -20.04
N LEU A 71 -2.79 18.02 -18.91
CA LEU A 71 -3.32 16.80 -18.28
C LEU A 71 -4.48 16.16 -19.09
N ASP A 72 -5.14 16.90 -19.98
CA ASP A 72 -6.13 16.33 -20.91
C ASP A 72 -5.53 15.29 -21.87
N LEU A 73 -4.19 15.22 -21.97
CA LEU A 73 -3.48 14.20 -22.74
C LEU A 73 -3.36 12.85 -22.00
N ASP A 74 -3.68 12.80 -20.71
CA ASP A 74 -3.69 11.55 -19.95
C ASP A 74 -4.86 10.65 -20.36
N GLY A 75 -4.68 9.34 -20.15
CA GLY A 75 -5.75 8.36 -20.31
C GLY A 75 -6.88 8.63 -19.30
N ARG A 76 -8.13 8.46 -19.73
CA ARG A 76 -9.28 8.60 -18.83
C ARG A 76 -9.26 7.46 -17.79
N PRO A 77 -9.18 7.74 -16.47
CA PRO A 77 -8.99 6.70 -15.46
C PRO A 77 -10.08 5.62 -15.47
N ASN A 78 -11.34 5.99 -15.72
CA ASN A 78 -12.47 5.06 -15.82
C ASN A 78 -12.43 4.13 -17.05
N LEU A 79 -11.51 4.35 -17.99
CA LEU A 79 -11.25 3.45 -19.13
C LEU A 79 -9.97 2.64 -18.95
N ASN A 80 -9.25 2.83 -17.83
CA ASN A 80 -8.03 2.10 -17.54
C ASN A 80 -8.35 0.75 -16.86
N LEU A 81 -8.42 -0.31 -17.66
CA LEU A 81 -8.66 -1.67 -17.17
C LEU A 81 -7.38 -2.41 -16.73
N ALA A 82 -6.23 -1.73 -16.71
CA ALA A 82 -4.94 -2.31 -16.30
C ALA A 82 -4.56 -1.99 -14.84
N SER A 83 -5.18 -0.97 -14.24
CA SER A 83 -4.89 -0.53 -12.88
C SER A 83 -5.81 -1.21 -11.87
N PHE A 84 -5.26 -1.57 -10.71
CA PHE A 84 -6.02 -2.01 -9.54
C PHE A 84 -6.41 -0.85 -8.61
N VAL A 85 -5.90 0.37 -8.85
CA VAL A 85 -6.21 1.54 -8.02
C VAL A 85 -7.63 2.02 -8.29
N GLY A 86 -8.40 2.28 -7.23
CA GLY A 86 -9.75 2.84 -7.32
C GLY A 86 -9.78 4.18 -8.04
N THR A 87 -10.60 4.27 -9.10
CA THR A 87 -10.76 5.49 -9.93
C THR A 87 -12.09 6.22 -9.70
N TYR A 88 -12.86 5.80 -8.70
CA TYR A 88 -14.13 6.40 -8.33
C TYR A 88 -14.21 6.51 -6.81
N MET A 89 -14.81 7.59 -6.33
CA MET A 89 -15.07 7.86 -4.93
C MET A 89 -16.41 8.57 -4.82
N ASP A 90 -17.20 8.22 -3.79
CA ASP A 90 -18.45 8.93 -3.53
C ASP A 90 -18.22 10.40 -3.20
N LYS A 91 -19.15 11.25 -3.60
CA LYS A 91 -19.07 12.70 -3.45
C LYS A 91 -18.77 13.14 -2.00
N GLU A 92 -19.35 12.48 -1.02
CA GLU A 92 -19.13 12.81 0.39
C GLU A 92 -17.73 12.41 0.87
N ALA A 93 -17.16 11.33 0.34
CA ALA A 93 -15.78 10.94 0.62
C ALA A 93 -14.78 11.89 -0.05
N GLU A 94 -15.03 12.31 -1.30
CA GLU A 94 -14.21 13.34 -1.97
C GLU A 94 -14.23 14.66 -1.19
N ARG A 95 -15.42 15.06 -0.72
CA ARG A 95 -15.58 16.26 0.10
C ARG A 95 -14.78 16.16 1.42
N LEU A 96 -14.86 15.03 2.12
CA LEU A 96 -14.07 14.81 3.32
C LEU A 96 -12.56 14.88 3.05
N MET A 97 -12.09 14.32 1.93
CA MET A 97 -10.69 14.43 1.54
C MET A 97 -10.25 15.88 1.34
N ILE A 98 -11.04 16.69 0.62
CA ILE A 98 -10.76 18.11 0.39
C ILE A 98 -10.78 18.91 1.70
N GLU A 99 -11.78 18.67 2.57
CA GLU A 99 -11.91 19.35 3.87
C GLU A 99 -10.73 19.07 4.81
N ASN A 100 -10.03 17.95 4.63
CA ASN A 100 -8.95 17.51 5.51
C ASN A 100 -7.55 17.54 4.85
N LEU A 101 -7.42 18.07 3.63
CA LEU A 101 -6.18 18.09 2.85
C LEU A 101 -4.99 18.74 3.58
N SER A 102 -5.25 19.69 4.49
CA SER A 102 -4.22 20.42 5.24
C SER A 102 -3.79 19.73 6.53
N LYS A 103 -4.41 18.62 6.93
CA LYS A 103 -4.05 17.92 8.17
C LYS A 103 -2.87 16.98 7.94
N ASN A 104 -1.81 17.17 8.71
CA ASN A 104 -0.63 16.33 8.65
C ASN A 104 -0.75 15.14 9.61
N MET A 105 -0.79 13.91 9.08
CA MET A 105 -0.90 12.70 9.91
C MET A 105 0.29 12.51 10.87
N SER A 106 1.46 13.08 10.57
CA SER A 106 2.63 12.99 11.45
C SER A 106 2.50 13.84 12.73
N ASP A 107 1.60 14.82 12.73
CA ASP A 107 1.39 15.78 13.83
C ASP A 107 0.24 15.25 14.73
N ALA A 108 0.49 14.11 15.37
CA ALA A 108 -0.53 13.36 16.12
C ALA A 108 -1.11 14.16 17.31
N ASP A 109 -0.30 15.03 17.93
CA ASP A 109 -0.70 15.88 19.05
C ASP A 109 -1.65 17.00 18.61
N GLU A 110 -1.46 17.53 17.40
CA GLU A 110 -2.29 18.55 16.79
C GLU A 110 -3.61 17.97 16.25
N TYR A 111 -3.61 16.71 15.81
CA TYR A 111 -4.77 16.06 15.18
C TYR A 111 -5.20 14.74 15.84
N PRO A 112 -5.51 14.74 17.16
CA PRO A 112 -5.83 13.51 17.90
C PRO A 112 -7.09 12.80 17.38
N ALA A 113 -8.11 13.55 16.93
CA ALA A 113 -9.31 12.96 16.35
C ALA A 113 -9.04 12.20 15.04
N MET A 114 -8.02 12.60 14.27
CA MET A 114 -7.58 11.84 13.09
C MET A 114 -6.95 10.51 13.53
N MET A 115 -6.12 10.54 14.57
CA MET A 115 -5.46 9.35 15.11
C MET A 115 -6.45 8.36 15.75
N ASP A 116 -7.55 8.86 16.34
CA ASP A 116 -8.65 8.02 16.79
C ASP A 116 -9.34 7.28 15.62
N ILE A 117 -9.56 7.97 14.50
CA ILE A 117 -10.14 7.36 13.28
C ILE A 117 -9.16 6.33 12.71
N HIS A 118 -7.87 6.67 12.62
CA HIS A 118 -6.82 5.76 12.20
C HIS A 118 -6.81 4.47 13.05
N SER A 119 -6.84 4.60 14.38
CA SER A 119 -6.87 3.45 15.30
C SER A 119 -8.11 2.58 15.14
N ARG A 120 -9.27 3.19 14.85
CA ARG A 120 -10.49 2.45 14.50
C ARG A 120 -10.33 1.69 13.20
N CYS A 121 -9.77 2.30 12.15
CA CYS A 121 -9.51 1.63 10.87
C CYS A 121 -8.59 0.41 11.06
N VAL A 122 -7.50 0.55 11.83
CA VAL A 122 -6.60 -0.57 12.17
C VAL A 122 -7.38 -1.69 12.87
N SER A 123 -8.23 -1.34 13.85
CA SER A 123 -9.04 -2.32 14.58
C SER A 123 -10.05 -3.04 13.70
N ILE A 124 -10.71 -2.31 12.79
CA ILE A 124 -11.67 -2.87 11.84
C ILE A 124 -10.99 -3.86 10.89
N ILE A 125 -9.85 -3.47 10.30
CA ILE A 125 -9.10 -4.33 9.38
C ILE A 125 -8.54 -5.56 10.13
N ALA A 126 -8.04 -5.39 11.35
CA ALA A 126 -7.58 -6.52 12.17
C ALA A 126 -8.71 -7.50 12.50
N HIS A 127 -9.92 -7.00 12.77
CA HIS A 127 -11.10 -7.85 12.99
C HIS A 127 -11.54 -8.55 11.71
N LEU A 128 -11.47 -7.89 10.55
CA LEU A 128 -11.72 -8.51 9.25
C LEU A 128 -10.78 -9.70 9.01
N TRP A 129 -9.51 -9.55 9.37
CA TRP A 129 -8.49 -10.60 9.23
C TRP A 129 -8.42 -11.60 10.40
N GLY A 130 -9.41 -11.59 11.30
CA GLY A 130 -9.56 -12.63 12.31
C GLY A 130 -8.61 -12.53 13.50
N VAL A 131 -8.32 -11.31 13.97
CA VAL A 131 -7.56 -11.10 15.22
C VAL A 131 -8.16 -11.92 16.38
N GLN A 132 -7.31 -12.59 17.16
CA GLN A 132 -7.76 -13.51 18.20
C GLN A 132 -8.33 -12.78 19.41
N LYS A 133 -9.31 -13.41 20.09
CA LYS A 133 -9.96 -12.82 21.26
C LYS A 133 -8.94 -12.50 22.36
N GLY A 134 -8.90 -11.24 22.79
CA GLY A 134 -7.98 -10.75 23.83
C GLY A 134 -6.64 -10.22 23.30
N GLN A 135 -6.40 -10.29 21.98
CA GLN A 135 -5.27 -9.61 21.36
C GLN A 135 -5.62 -8.16 21.04
N THR A 136 -4.62 -7.27 21.14
CA THR A 136 -4.73 -5.87 20.72
C THR A 136 -4.24 -5.77 19.28
N ALA A 137 -5.05 -5.15 18.40
CA ALA A 137 -4.65 -4.88 17.03
C ALA A 137 -3.43 -3.95 17.00
N VAL A 138 -2.40 -4.32 16.26
CA VAL A 138 -1.19 -3.51 16.06
C VAL A 138 -1.01 -3.32 14.56
N GLY A 139 -0.98 -2.05 14.12
CA GLY A 139 -0.85 -1.70 12.71
C GLY A 139 -0.78 -0.19 12.52
N THR A 140 -0.47 0.22 11.29
CA THR A 140 -0.42 1.63 10.90
C THR A 140 -0.95 1.80 9.48
N ALA A 141 -1.43 3.00 9.16
CA ALA A 141 -1.70 3.35 7.79
C ALA A 141 -0.38 3.66 7.11
N THR A 142 -0.30 3.32 5.84
CA THR A 142 0.85 3.55 4.98
C THR A 142 0.36 4.21 3.70
N THR A 143 1.29 4.74 2.91
CA THR A 143 0.96 5.32 1.60
C THR A 143 0.44 4.27 0.62
N GLY A 144 0.82 3.00 0.83
CA GLY A 144 0.34 1.84 0.09
C GLY A 144 1.12 0.58 0.46
N SER A 145 0.70 -0.57 -0.06
CA SER A 145 1.26 -1.88 0.35
C SER A 145 2.77 -2.02 0.14
N SER A 146 3.41 -1.24 -0.74
CA SER A 146 4.88 -1.22 -0.84
C SER A 146 5.58 -0.78 0.45
N GLU A 147 5.06 0.24 1.14
CA GLU A 147 5.58 0.67 2.44
C GLU A 147 5.22 -0.35 3.52
N ALA A 148 3.98 -0.89 3.48
CA ALA A 148 3.53 -1.90 4.42
C ALA A 148 4.38 -3.19 4.35
N ILE A 149 4.69 -3.70 3.16
CA ILE A 149 5.58 -4.85 2.92
C ILE A 149 6.97 -4.59 3.48
N GLN A 150 7.52 -3.39 3.31
CA GLN A 150 8.83 -3.05 3.86
C GLN A 150 8.82 -3.03 5.39
N LEU A 151 7.79 -2.46 6.02
CA LEU A 151 7.63 -2.48 7.46
C LEU A 151 7.44 -3.90 8.00
N GLY A 152 6.62 -4.71 7.33
CA GLY A 152 6.40 -6.12 7.65
C GLY A 152 7.69 -6.93 7.54
N GLY A 153 8.42 -6.79 6.44
CA GLY A 153 9.71 -7.45 6.22
C GLY A 153 10.78 -7.02 7.22
N LEU A 154 10.82 -5.74 7.62
CA LEU A 154 11.71 -5.25 8.67
C LEU A 154 11.39 -5.88 10.02
N ALA A 155 10.10 -6.02 10.36
CA ALA A 155 9.66 -6.71 11.57
C ALA A 155 10.08 -8.18 11.56
N LEU A 156 9.91 -8.88 10.42
CA LEU A 156 10.38 -10.26 10.25
C LEU A 156 11.90 -10.38 10.43
N LYS A 157 12.67 -9.51 9.78
CA LYS A 157 14.13 -9.49 9.86
C LYS A 157 14.60 -9.26 11.29
N GLN A 158 13.98 -8.31 12.00
CA GLN A 158 14.33 -8.00 13.37
C GLN A 158 13.99 -9.15 14.33
N ALA A 159 12.80 -9.75 14.21
CA ALA A 159 12.39 -10.90 15.02
C ALA A 159 13.29 -12.14 14.77
N TRP A 160 13.67 -12.41 13.52
CA TRP A 160 14.63 -13.47 13.20
C TRP A 160 16.01 -13.18 13.82
N LYS A 161 16.50 -11.95 13.69
CA LYS A 161 17.80 -11.53 14.23
C LYS A 161 17.86 -11.71 15.75
N GLU A 162 16.84 -11.29 16.47
CA GLU A 162 16.76 -11.42 17.93
C GLU A 162 16.79 -12.90 18.36
N ARG A 163 16.01 -13.77 17.70
CA ARG A 163 16.01 -15.22 17.96
C ARG A 163 17.39 -15.85 17.71
N ARG A 164 18.04 -15.49 16.60
CA ARG A 164 19.38 -15.98 16.26
C ARG A 164 20.44 -15.53 17.26
N GLN A 165 20.41 -14.25 17.66
CA GLN A 165 21.32 -13.70 18.67
C GLN A 165 21.14 -14.38 20.03
N ALA A 166 19.90 -14.60 20.47
CA ALA A 166 19.60 -15.33 21.70
C ALA A 166 20.13 -16.77 21.67
N ALA A 167 20.18 -17.39 20.49
CA ALA A 167 20.76 -18.72 20.27
C ALA A 167 22.28 -18.71 19.99
N GLY A 168 22.94 -17.55 20.00
CA GLY A 168 24.37 -17.42 19.67
C GLY A 168 24.74 -17.78 18.23
N LYS A 169 23.79 -17.68 17.29
CA LYS A 169 23.97 -18.04 15.88
C LYS A 169 24.23 -16.80 15.01
N ASP A 170 24.80 -17.02 13.82
CA ASP A 170 25.12 -15.94 12.86
C ASP A 170 23.87 -15.20 12.37
N THR A 171 23.98 -13.90 12.08
CA THR A 171 22.86 -13.08 11.58
C THR A 171 23.16 -12.40 10.26
N SER A 172 24.19 -12.84 9.53
CA SER A 172 24.74 -12.11 8.39
C SER A 172 24.02 -12.37 7.06
N LYS A 173 23.26 -13.46 6.94
CA LYS A 173 22.68 -13.93 5.68
C LYS A 173 21.17 -14.23 5.74
N PRO A 174 20.31 -13.27 6.12
CA PRO A 174 18.87 -13.48 6.08
C PRO A 174 18.37 -13.70 4.65
N ASN A 175 17.38 -14.57 4.45
CA ASN A 175 16.66 -14.74 3.19
C ASN A 175 15.13 -14.67 3.37
N ILE A 176 14.41 -14.32 2.30
CA ILE A 176 12.96 -14.47 2.20
C ILE A 176 12.61 -15.37 1.02
N ILE A 177 11.46 -16.06 1.12
CA ILE A 177 10.92 -16.89 0.05
C ILE A 177 9.64 -16.27 -0.48
N MET A 178 9.50 -16.22 -1.80
CA MET A 178 8.31 -15.75 -2.51
C MET A 178 8.20 -16.45 -3.88
N GLY A 179 7.02 -16.42 -4.48
CA GLY A 179 6.83 -16.89 -5.86
C GLY A 179 7.30 -15.84 -6.88
N ALA A 180 7.65 -16.28 -8.10
CA ALA A 180 8.01 -15.39 -9.22
C ALA A 180 6.87 -14.48 -9.70
N ASN A 181 5.64 -14.73 -9.23
CA ASN A 181 4.45 -13.90 -9.39
C ASN A 181 4.34 -12.76 -8.34
N ALA A 182 5.33 -12.60 -7.46
CA ALA A 182 5.39 -11.52 -6.48
C ALA A 182 5.44 -10.14 -7.13
N GLN A 183 4.88 -9.15 -6.42
CA GLN A 183 4.98 -7.75 -6.80
C GLN A 183 6.38 -7.22 -6.48
N VAL A 184 6.89 -6.31 -7.31
CA VAL A 184 8.26 -5.76 -7.23
C VAL A 184 8.65 -5.15 -5.87
N ALA A 185 7.69 -4.83 -5.00
CA ALA A 185 7.90 -4.30 -3.66
C ALA A 185 8.68 -5.27 -2.77
N LEU A 186 8.49 -6.58 -2.94
CA LEU A 186 9.22 -7.59 -2.18
C LEU A 186 10.69 -7.64 -2.60
N GLU A 187 10.97 -7.58 -3.90
CA GLU A 187 12.34 -7.45 -4.43
C GLU A 187 13.01 -6.16 -3.93
N LYS A 188 12.27 -5.04 -3.91
CA LYS A 188 12.75 -3.77 -3.35
C LYS A 188 13.09 -3.91 -1.88
N PHE A 189 12.24 -4.55 -1.08
CA PHE A 189 12.53 -4.84 0.32
C PHE A 189 13.83 -5.64 0.45
N ALA A 190 13.95 -6.76 -0.27
CA ALA A 190 15.12 -7.61 -0.21
C ALA A 190 16.41 -6.86 -0.58
N ARG A 191 16.35 -6.08 -1.66
CA ARG A 191 17.48 -5.27 -2.14
C ARG A 191 17.87 -4.15 -1.16
N TYR A 192 16.91 -3.39 -0.64
CA TYR A 192 17.19 -2.21 0.18
C TYR A 192 17.62 -2.56 1.60
N PHE A 193 17.21 -3.74 2.08
CA PHE A 193 17.46 -4.16 3.45
C PHE A 193 18.39 -5.37 3.55
N ASP A 194 19.26 -5.62 2.56
CA ASP A 194 20.28 -6.68 2.59
C ASP A 194 19.70 -8.04 3.02
N VAL A 195 18.67 -8.50 2.30
CA VAL A 195 18.07 -9.82 2.44
C VAL A 195 18.18 -10.54 1.11
N GLU A 196 18.56 -11.81 1.12
CA GLU A 196 18.55 -12.65 -0.08
C GLU A 196 17.10 -12.92 -0.52
N ASP A 197 16.81 -12.63 -1.78
CA ASP A 197 15.52 -12.84 -2.43
C ASP A 197 15.44 -14.21 -3.11
N ARG A 198 14.88 -15.21 -2.43
CA ARG A 198 14.62 -16.54 -3.03
C ARG A 198 13.30 -16.52 -3.77
N ILE A 199 13.39 -16.16 -5.05
CA ILE A 199 12.26 -16.12 -5.98
C ILE A 199 12.08 -17.51 -6.59
N LEU A 200 11.02 -18.21 -6.19
CA LEU A 200 10.73 -19.55 -6.67
C LEU A 200 9.96 -19.50 -7.99
N PRO A 201 10.36 -20.27 -9.01
CA PRO A 201 9.66 -20.28 -10.29
C PRO A 201 8.25 -20.83 -10.12
N VAL A 202 7.27 -20.11 -10.66
CA VAL A 202 5.90 -20.60 -10.79
C VAL A 202 5.74 -21.29 -12.14
N THR A 203 5.00 -22.39 -12.17
CA THR A 203 4.90 -23.26 -13.35
C THR A 203 3.44 -23.60 -13.64
N GLU A 204 3.17 -24.23 -14.79
CA GLU A 204 1.85 -24.78 -15.07
C GLU A 204 1.43 -25.83 -14.02
N ARG A 205 2.38 -26.61 -13.48
CA ARG A 205 2.14 -27.58 -12.40
C ARG A 205 1.62 -26.90 -11.14
N SER A 206 2.24 -25.78 -10.76
CA SER A 206 1.81 -24.99 -9.62
C SER A 206 0.68 -24.03 -9.95
N LEU A 207 0.06 -24.14 -11.15
CA LEU A 207 -1.00 -23.25 -11.62
C LEU A 207 -0.63 -21.77 -11.51
N TYR A 208 0.65 -21.48 -11.77
CA TYR A 208 1.25 -20.14 -11.75
C TYR A 208 1.21 -19.43 -10.38
N VAL A 209 1.12 -20.19 -9.28
CA VAL A 209 1.26 -19.71 -7.89
C VAL A 209 2.45 -20.33 -7.17
N LEU A 210 2.81 -19.80 -6.00
CA LEU A 210 3.82 -20.35 -5.09
C LEU A 210 3.52 -21.82 -4.75
N ASP A 211 4.48 -22.69 -5.03
CA ASP A 211 4.38 -24.14 -4.83
C ASP A 211 4.86 -24.52 -3.42
N PRO A 212 4.01 -25.13 -2.57
CA PRO A 212 4.40 -25.59 -1.23
C PRO A 212 5.59 -26.55 -1.23
N GLU A 213 5.71 -27.43 -2.24
CA GLU A 213 6.85 -28.35 -2.35
C GLU A 213 8.16 -27.57 -2.56
N ALA A 214 8.14 -26.60 -3.48
CA ALA A 214 9.31 -25.77 -3.77
C ALA A 214 9.70 -24.90 -2.56
N VAL A 215 8.71 -24.44 -1.77
CA VAL A 215 8.99 -23.75 -0.51
C VAL A 215 9.78 -24.66 0.42
N LEU A 216 9.30 -25.88 0.69
CA LEU A 216 9.96 -26.83 1.59
C LEU A 216 11.42 -27.10 1.19
N GLU A 217 11.68 -27.28 -0.11
CA GLU A 217 13.03 -27.52 -0.65
C GLU A 217 14.00 -26.34 -0.47
N ASN A 218 13.48 -25.13 -0.23
CA ASN A 218 14.27 -23.89 -0.16
C ASN A 218 14.30 -23.25 1.25
N LEU A 219 13.67 -23.88 2.25
CA LEU A 219 13.71 -23.40 3.64
C LEU A 219 15.06 -23.70 4.28
N ASP A 220 15.58 -22.73 5.05
CA ASP A 220 16.73 -22.93 5.92
C ASP A 220 16.63 -22.10 7.22
N GLU A 221 17.63 -22.23 8.10
CA GLU A 221 17.65 -21.54 9.38
C GLU A 221 17.83 -20.01 9.28
N ASN A 222 18.10 -19.50 8.08
CA ASN A 222 18.24 -18.07 7.79
C ASN A 222 17.01 -17.49 7.08
N THR A 223 16.00 -18.30 6.77
CA THR A 223 14.72 -17.83 6.24
C THR A 223 13.98 -17.03 7.31
N ILE A 224 13.77 -15.73 7.05
CA ILE A 224 13.12 -14.81 8.00
C ILE A 224 11.59 -14.86 7.89
N GLY A 225 11.07 -15.33 6.77
CA GLY A 225 9.65 -15.56 6.53
C GLY A 225 9.34 -15.90 5.08
N VAL A 226 8.15 -16.44 4.86
CA VAL A 226 7.58 -16.72 3.53
C VAL A 226 6.50 -15.68 3.23
N PHE A 227 6.61 -15.05 2.06
CA PHE A 227 5.60 -14.11 1.58
C PHE A 227 4.62 -14.86 0.69
N VAL A 228 3.33 -14.79 1.04
CA VAL A 228 2.23 -15.45 0.34
C VAL A 228 1.28 -14.40 -0.20
N ILE A 229 0.86 -14.53 -1.46
CA ILE A 229 0.14 -13.50 -2.20
C ILE A 229 -1.34 -13.89 -2.32
N LEU A 230 -2.23 -13.16 -1.64
CA LEU A 230 -3.68 -13.27 -1.81
C LEU A 230 -4.15 -12.26 -2.87
N GLY A 231 -3.86 -12.60 -4.12
CA GLY A 231 -4.25 -11.81 -5.30
C GLY A 231 -3.06 -11.46 -6.16
N SER A 232 -2.58 -12.42 -6.94
CA SER A 232 -1.49 -12.23 -7.90
C SER A 232 -1.79 -11.06 -8.84
N THR A 233 -0.87 -10.11 -8.95
CA THR A 233 -1.02 -8.96 -9.88
C THR A 233 -1.02 -9.39 -11.35
N TYR A 234 -0.51 -10.59 -11.65
CA TYR A 234 -0.43 -11.12 -13.01
C TYR A 234 -1.68 -11.92 -13.41
N THR A 235 -2.28 -12.66 -12.46
CA THR A 235 -3.33 -13.64 -12.77
C THR A 235 -4.62 -13.48 -11.95
N GLY A 236 -4.60 -12.67 -10.89
CA GLY A 236 -5.71 -12.53 -9.92
C GLY A 236 -5.88 -13.72 -8.97
N THR A 237 -5.07 -14.77 -9.11
CA THR A 237 -5.19 -16.01 -8.33
C THR A 237 -4.71 -15.85 -6.89
N TYR A 238 -5.33 -16.57 -5.95
CA TYR A 238 -4.90 -16.61 -4.55
C TYR A 238 -3.98 -17.79 -4.28
N GLU A 239 -2.86 -17.51 -3.63
CA GLU A 239 -1.96 -18.55 -3.14
C GLU A 239 -2.56 -19.26 -1.91
N ASN A 240 -2.17 -20.52 -1.71
CA ASN A 240 -2.72 -21.33 -0.63
C ASN A 240 -1.95 -21.11 0.68
N VAL A 241 -2.37 -20.09 1.43
CA VAL A 241 -1.78 -19.75 2.75
C VAL A 241 -1.85 -20.92 3.74
N GLU A 242 -2.90 -21.74 3.70
CA GLU A 242 -3.05 -22.91 4.59
C GLU A 242 -2.03 -24.01 4.25
N ALA A 243 -1.83 -24.30 2.95
CA ALA A 243 -0.85 -25.28 2.52
C ALA A 243 0.58 -24.84 2.89
N ILE A 244 0.93 -23.56 2.69
CA ILE A 244 2.22 -23.03 3.14
C ILE A 244 2.36 -23.12 4.67
N SER A 245 1.30 -22.81 5.43
CA SER A 245 1.30 -22.95 6.89
C SER A 245 1.62 -24.37 7.33
N LYS A 246 0.98 -25.38 6.73
CA LYS A 246 1.22 -26.80 7.04
C LYS A 246 2.66 -27.21 6.76
N VAL A 247 3.22 -26.78 5.62
CA VAL A 247 4.63 -27.03 5.28
C VAL A 247 5.58 -26.44 6.34
N LEU A 248 5.28 -25.23 6.83
CA LEU A 248 6.11 -24.59 7.86
C LEU A 248 5.96 -25.25 9.23
N ASP A 249 4.76 -25.70 9.59
CA ASP A 249 4.51 -26.45 10.83
C ASP A 249 5.27 -27.80 10.83
N GLU A 250 5.25 -28.51 9.69
CA GLU A 250 6.02 -29.76 9.50
C GLU A 250 7.53 -29.50 9.60
N TYR A 251 8.02 -28.45 8.91
CA TYR A 251 9.43 -28.05 8.97
C TYR A 251 9.88 -27.67 10.39
N GLU A 252 9.04 -26.97 11.15
CA GLU A 252 9.31 -26.64 12.55
C GLU A 252 9.35 -27.91 13.41
N ALA A 253 8.42 -28.85 13.23
CA ALA A 253 8.39 -30.10 13.98
C ALA A 253 9.66 -30.95 13.76
N GLU A 254 10.20 -30.94 12.55
CA GLU A 254 11.41 -31.69 12.20
C GLU A 254 12.72 -31.00 12.64
N THR A 255 12.80 -29.67 12.49
CA THR A 255 14.06 -28.93 12.64
C THR A 255 14.14 -28.08 13.92
N GLY A 256 13.00 -27.82 14.56
CA GLY A 256 12.85 -26.83 15.64
C GLY A 256 12.98 -25.37 15.17
N THR A 257 12.94 -25.11 13.85
CA THR A 257 13.07 -23.77 13.28
C THR A 257 11.69 -23.17 12.96
N TRP A 258 11.27 -22.20 13.77
CA TRP A 258 10.05 -21.44 13.52
C TRP A 258 10.25 -20.38 12.42
N ILE A 259 9.40 -20.41 11.39
CA ILE A 259 9.41 -19.46 10.25
C ILE A 259 7.99 -18.90 10.04
N PRO A 260 7.80 -17.57 10.11
CA PRO A 260 6.48 -16.94 9.96
C PRO A 260 6.05 -16.73 8.50
N ILE A 261 4.75 -16.47 8.31
CA ILE A 261 4.15 -16.06 7.03
C ILE A 261 3.79 -14.56 7.09
N HIS A 262 4.12 -13.86 6.01
CA HIS A 262 3.55 -12.56 5.69
C HIS A 262 2.58 -12.70 4.51
N VAL A 263 1.38 -12.14 4.63
CA VAL A 263 0.38 -12.22 3.55
C VAL A 263 0.25 -10.86 2.88
N ASP A 264 0.62 -10.78 1.61
CA ASP A 264 0.30 -9.65 0.73
C ASP A 264 -1.14 -9.82 0.25
N ALA A 265 -2.07 -9.09 0.86
CA ALA A 265 -3.51 -9.27 0.65
C ALA A 265 -4.18 -8.01 0.11
N ALA A 266 -3.44 -7.17 -0.63
CA ALA A 266 -3.95 -5.91 -1.14
C ALA A 266 -5.27 -6.07 -1.91
N ALA A 267 -5.31 -6.99 -2.88
CA ALA A 267 -6.51 -7.25 -3.69
C ALA A 267 -7.60 -8.00 -2.91
N ALA A 268 -7.23 -9.00 -2.11
CA ALA A 268 -8.19 -9.77 -1.33
C ALA A 268 -8.91 -8.91 -0.27
N THR A 269 -8.20 -7.95 0.36
CA THR A 269 -8.82 -7.02 1.32
C THR A 269 -9.90 -6.18 0.66
N GLU A 270 -9.63 -5.63 -0.52
CA GLU A 270 -10.61 -4.82 -1.27
C GLU A 270 -11.85 -5.64 -1.64
N TYR A 271 -11.65 -6.88 -2.11
CA TYR A 271 -12.74 -7.79 -2.42
C TYR A 271 -13.60 -8.13 -1.18
N LEU A 272 -12.95 -8.37 -0.04
CA LEU A 272 -13.65 -8.65 1.22
C LEU A 272 -14.44 -7.44 1.74
N LEU A 273 -13.90 -6.23 1.59
CA LEU A 273 -14.59 -4.99 2.02
C LEU A 273 -15.82 -4.66 1.18
N THR A 274 -15.87 -5.13 -0.06
CA THR A 274 -16.96 -4.85 -1.01
C THR A 274 -18.01 -5.96 -1.10
N THR A 275 -17.78 -7.09 -0.42
CA THR A 275 -18.71 -8.22 -0.43
C THR A 275 -19.61 -8.24 0.80
N GLU A 276 -20.93 -8.36 0.60
CA GLU A 276 -21.92 -8.37 1.69
C GLU A 276 -22.08 -9.74 2.38
N ASN A 277 -21.60 -10.82 1.76
CA ASN A 277 -21.77 -12.20 2.22
C ASN A 277 -20.45 -12.79 2.75
N GLU A 278 -20.55 -13.85 3.56
CA GLU A 278 -19.38 -14.68 3.88
C GLU A 278 -18.78 -15.22 2.57
N VAL A 279 -17.47 -15.00 2.40
CA VAL A 279 -16.71 -15.43 1.22
C VAL A 279 -15.76 -16.54 1.64
N ASP A 280 -15.86 -17.68 0.96
CA ASP A 280 -14.82 -18.67 0.98
C ASP A 280 -13.70 -18.30 -0.01
N LEU A 281 -12.57 -17.82 0.52
CA LEU A 281 -11.40 -17.43 -0.28
C LEU A 281 -10.77 -18.62 -1.02
N SER A 282 -11.04 -19.87 -0.60
CA SER A 282 -10.52 -21.07 -1.28
C SER A 282 -11.11 -21.23 -2.69
N THR A 283 -12.26 -20.60 -2.97
CA THR A 283 -12.86 -20.59 -4.31
C THR A 283 -12.00 -19.90 -5.38
N TRP A 284 -11.08 -19.04 -4.95
CA TRP A 284 -10.13 -18.31 -5.79
C TRP A 284 -8.74 -18.95 -5.80
N GLN A 285 -8.57 -20.06 -5.07
CA GLN A 285 -7.35 -20.85 -5.12
C GLN A 285 -7.37 -21.79 -6.33
N PRO A 286 -6.21 -22.07 -6.93
CA PRO A 286 -6.12 -22.97 -8.06
C PRO A 286 -6.42 -24.42 -7.63
N PHE A 287 -7.35 -25.09 -8.33
CA PHE A 287 -7.74 -26.48 -8.03
C PHE A 287 -6.71 -27.48 -8.57
N VAL A 288 -5.95 -28.12 -7.69
CA VAL A 288 -5.19 -29.34 -8.02
C VAL A 288 -6.14 -30.54 -7.90
N GLY A 289 -7.14 -30.64 -8.79
CA GLY A 289 -8.17 -31.69 -8.74
C GLY A 289 -9.36 -31.49 -9.70
N LYS A 290 -10.34 -32.42 -9.69
CA LYS A 290 -11.61 -32.23 -10.41
C LYS A 290 -12.25 -30.93 -9.90
N SER A 291 -12.70 -30.05 -10.81
CA SER A 291 -13.31 -28.76 -10.49
C SER A 291 -14.35 -28.87 -9.35
N LEU A 292 -14.51 -27.79 -8.58
CA LEU A 292 -15.59 -27.67 -7.57
C LEU A 292 -16.95 -28.09 -8.17
N GLU A 293 -17.23 -27.69 -9.42
CA GLU A 293 -18.42 -28.16 -10.16
C GLU A 293 -18.51 -29.68 -10.29
N LYS A 294 -17.40 -30.38 -10.54
CA LYS A 294 -17.37 -31.85 -10.60
C LYS A 294 -17.47 -32.52 -9.22
N GLN A 295 -17.01 -31.88 -8.16
CA GLN A 295 -17.21 -32.37 -6.79
C GLN A 295 -18.68 -32.17 -6.35
N HIS A 296 -19.26 -31.00 -6.60
CA HIS A 296 -20.66 -30.70 -6.29
C HIS A 296 -21.66 -31.46 -7.18
N ALA A 297 -21.35 -31.71 -8.46
CA ALA A 297 -22.19 -32.54 -9.33
C ALA A 297 -22.21 -34.02 -8.90
N SER A 298 -21.22 -34.48 -8.12
CA SER A 298 -21.17 -35.85 -7.60
C SER A 298 -21.84 -36.03 -6.23
N LEU A 299 -22.16 -34.94 -5.54
CA LEU A 299 -22.94 -34.96 -4.30
C LEU A 299 -24.37 -34.52 -4.64
N GLY A 300 -25.20 -35.49 -5.00
CA GLY A 300 -26.64 -35.30 -5.03
C GLY A 300 -27.10 -34.71 -3.70
N VAL A 301 -27.97 -33.70 -3.77
CA VAL A 301 -28.46 -32.95 -2.62
C VAL A 301 -29.10 -33.92 -1.62
N HIS A 302 -28.37 -34.26 -0.56
CA HIS A 302 -28.96 -34.76 0.66
C HIS A 302 -29.10 -33.58 1.61
N ILE A 303 -30.34 -33.13 1.75
CA ILE A 303 -30.77 -32.24 2.83
C ILE A 303 -30.65 -33.05 4.14
N LEU A 304 -30.26 -32.36 5.23
CA LEU A 304 -30.08 -32.80 6.63
C LEU A 304 -28.65 -33.34 6.91
N ASP A 305 -27.83 -32.80 7.81
CA ASP A 305 -28.12 -32.38 9.19
C ASP A 305 -27.30 -31.16 9.66
N GLY A 306 -27.73 -30.61 10.80
CA GLY A 306 -27.38 -29.33 11.44
C GLY A 306 -25.94 -29.09 11.88
N GLU A 307 -24.94 -29.30 11.03
CA GLU A 307 -23.57 -28.85 11.30
C GLU A 307 -23.36 -27.42 10.77
N LYS A 308 -22.99 -26.51 11.69
CA LYS A 308 -22.55 -25.16 11.34
C LYS A 308 -21.24 -25.27 10.54
N PRO A 309 -21.05 -24.49 9.46
CA PRO A 309 -19.76 -24.41 8.79
C PRO A 309 -18.69 -24.01 9.81
N GLU A 310 -17.68 -24.85 9.98
CA GLU A 310 -16.51 -24.55 10.81
C GLU A 310 -15.77 -23.36 10.19
N ARG A 311 -15.44 -22.37 11.02
CA ARG A 311 -14.58 -21.25 10.63
C ARG A 311 -13.15 -21.78 10.56
N PRO A 312 -12.48 -21.79 9.40
CA PRO A 312 -11.14 -22.38 9.28
C PRO A 312 -10.02 -21.58 9.98
N MET A 313 -10.34 -20.65 10.88
CA MET A 313 -9.38 -19.74 11.52
C MET A 313 -9.44 -19.75 13.06
N GLU A 314 -9.82 -20.86 13.70
CA GLU A 314 -9.75 -20.99 15.16
C GLU A 314 -8.34 -21.31 15.68
N ASN A 315 -7.44 -21.83 14.84
CA ASN A 315 -6.04 -22.03 15.21
C ASN A 315 -5.21 -20.83 14.72
N GLY A 316 -4.83 -19.98 15.67
CA GLY A 316 -4.16 -18.71 15.42
C GLY A 316 -2.84 -18.88 14.67
N VAL A 317 -2.82 -18.53 13.40
CA VAL A 317 -1.58 -18.30 12.67
C VAL A 317 -1.13 -16.87 12.95
N HIS A 318 0.08 -16.70 13.46
CA HIS A 318 0.69 -15.40 13.70
C HIS A 318 1.02 -14.74 12.34
N ARG A 319 0.04 -14.04 11.75
CA ARG A 319 0.13 -13.44 10.41
C ARG A 319 0.13 -11.92 10.50
N ALA A 320 1.07 -11.29 9.79
CA ALA A 320 0.96 -9.90 9.40
C ALA A 320 0.30 -9.85 8.01
N VAL A 321 -0.72 -9.00 7.85
CA VAL A 321 -1.39 -8.75 6.57
C VAL A 321 -1.07 -7.33 6.14
N CYS A 322 -0.70 -7.14 4.87
CA CYS A 322 -0.47 -5.85 4.23
C CYS A 322 -1.45 -5.60 3.09
#